data_AF-A0A529HWE0-F1
#
_entry.id   AF-A0A529HWE0-F1
#
_cell.length_a   1.000
_cell.length_b   1.000
_cell.length_c   1.000
_cell.angle_alpha   90.00
_cell.angle_beta   90.00
_cell.angle_gamma   90.00
#
_symmetry.space_group_name_H-M   'P 1'
#
loop_
_entity.id
_entity.type
_entity.pdbx_description
1 polymer ?
#
loop_
_entity_poly.entity_id
_entity_poly.type
_entity_poly.pdbx_seq_one_letter_code
_entity_poly.pdbx_strand_id
1 'polypeptide(L)'
;DYAWLLDNAAVGAVLQRAAEDELPIMCFVGNRGSIQTHSGLIKSVKQIGPCIHVLDETFRLHLRTHQIREVWAVRKPTNDSHVTSLEAYGSDGKIIIQLFGARKEGERERDDWRVLAENLPRFPDSYMRKD
;
A
#
# COMPACT_ATOMS: atom_id res chain seq x y z
N ASP A 1 5.91 -13.10 -12.98
CA ASP A 1 4.83 -12.39 -12.26
C ASP A 1 5.27 -11.90 -10.88
N TYR A 2 6.24 -10.98 -10.83
CA TYR A 2 6.76 -10.41 -9.58
C TYR A 2 6.17 -9.05 -9.24
N ALA A 3 5.69 -8.32 -10.24
CA ALA A 3 5.02 -7.05 -10.03
C ALA A 3 3.94 -6.85 -11.10
N TRP A 4 2.86 -6.18 -10.74
CA TRP A 4 1.82 -5.75 -11.69
C TRP A 4 1.24 -4.40 -11.28
N LEU A 5 0.84 -3.63 -12.30
CA LEU A 5 0.27 -2.31 -12.13
C LEU A 5 -1.20 -2.43 -11.66
N LEU A 6 -1.57 -1.57 -10.72
CA LEU A 6 -2.89 -1.50 -10.12
C LEU A 6 -3.56 -0.17 -10.45
N ASP A 7 -4.88 -0.13 -10.28
CA ASP A 7 -5.61 1.13 -10.31
C ASP A 7 -5.06 2.12 -9.27
N ASN A 8 -4.95 3.41 -9.63
CA ASN A 8 -4.42 4.43 -8.72
C ASN A 8 -5.28 4.62 -7.46
N ALA A 9 -6.54 4.19 -7.47
CA ALA A 9 -7.41 4.15 -6.28
C ALA A 9 -7.03 3.05 -5.27
N ALA A 10 -6.15 2.10 -5.63
CA ALA A 10 -5.85 0.93 -4.82
C ALA A 10 -5.33 1.27 -3.41
N VAL A 11 -4.47 2.29 -3.26
CA VAL A 11 -3.96 2.70 -1.94
C VAL A 11 -5.10 3.14 -1.02
N GLY A 12 -6.03 3.94 -1.55
CA GLY A 12 -7.18 4.40 -0.78
C GLY A 12 -8.09 3.24 -0.37
N ALA A 13 -8.38 2.33 -1.31
CA ALA A 13 -9.18 1.14 -1.08
C ALA A 13 -8.56 0.22 -0.03
N VAL A 14 -7.23 -0.01 -0.07
CA VAL A 14 -6.53 -0.83 0.92
C VAL A 14 -6.59 -0.21 2.32
N LEU A 15 -6.38 1.10 2.45
CA LEU A 15 -6.46 1.76 3.76
C LEU A 15 -7.88 1.67 4.34
N GLN A 16 -8.90 1.93 3.52
CA GLN A 16 -10.30 1.81 3.92
C GLN A 16 -10.62 0.38 4.36
N ARG A 17 -10.24 -0.62 3.54
CA ARG A 17 -10.51 -2.02 3.83
C ARG A 17 -9.77 -2.52 5.05
N ALA A 18 -8.53 -2.07 5.24
CA ALA A 18 -7.74 -2.45 6.42
C ALA A 18 -8.38 -1.94 7.72
N ALA A 19 -8.97 -0.75 7.71
CA ALA A 19 -9.72 -0.23 8.85
C ALA A 19 -11.04 -0.98 9.08
N GLU A 20 -11.77 -1.31 8.00
CA GLU A 20 -13.05 -2.04 8.08
C GLU A 20 -12.89 -3.48 8.58
N ASP A 21 -11.86 -4.19 8.11
CA ASP A 21 -11.60 -5.59 8.45
C ASP A 21 -10.78 -5.75 9.75
N GLU A 22 -10.41 -4.66 10.41
CA GLU A 22 -9.41 -4.64 11.50
C GLU A 22 -8.14 -5.42 11.12
N LEU A 23 -7.68 -5.24 9.88
CA LEU A 23 -6.48 -5.89 9.34
C LEU A 23 -5.25 -5.08 9.76
N PRO A 24 -4.34 -5.64 10.58
CA PRO A 24 -3.13 -4.92 10.95
C PRO A 24 -2.19 -4.83 9.75
N ILE A 25 -1.73 -3.60 9.48
CA ILE A 25 -0.84 -3.27 8.36
C ILE A 25 0.50 -2.72 8.85
N MET A 26 1.50 -2.73 7.98
CA MET A 26 2.66 -1.88 8.09
C MET A 26 2.60 -0.81 7.02
N CYS A 27 2.83 0.44 7.41
CA CYS A 27 2.85 1.60 6.53
C CYS A 27 4.23 2.26 6.62
N PHE A 28 4.96 2.25 5.50
CA PHE A 28 6.29 2.83 5.37
C PHE A 28 6.19 4.12 4.56
N VAL A 29 6.68 5.21 5.13
CA VAL A 29 6.80 6.51 4.46
C VAL A 29 8.22 7.01 4.71
N GLY A 30 8.88 7.49 3.66
CA GLY A 30 10.29 7.85 3.75
C GLY A 30 10.68 9.02 2.87
N ASN A 31 11.87 9.53 3.16
CA ASN A 31 12.60 10.48 2.33
C ASN A 31 14.07 10.04 2.24
N ARG A 32 14.94 10.86 1.67
CA ARG A 32 16.35 10.51 1.46
C ARG A 32 17.12 10.17 2.75
N GLY A 33 16.71 10.68 3.91
CA GLY A 33 17.43 10.54 5.17
C GLY A 33 16.74 9.68 6.22
N SER A 34 15.47 9.31 6.04
CA SER A 34 14.73 8.55 7.04
C SER A 34 13.54 7.81 6.46
N ILE A 35 13.23 6.66 7.07
CA ILE A 35 12.00 5.90 6.85
C ILE A 35 11.30 5.81 8.21
N GLN A 36 10.02 6.18 8.23
CA GLN A 36 9.14 5.98 9.37
C GLN A 36 8.16 4.84 9.05
N THR A 37 7.99 3.95 10.02
CA THR A 37 7.10 2.80 9.90
C THR A 37 6.04 2.84 10.99
N HIS A 38 4.77 2.78 10.60
CA HIS A 38 3.69 2.36 11.48
C HIS A 38 3.47 0.86 11.30
N SER A 39 3.18 0.14 12.38
CA SER A 39 2.78 -1.27 12.34
C SER A 39 1.65 -1.50 13.34
N GLY A 40 0.48 -1.91 12.86
CA GLY A 40 -0.68 -2.15 13.70
C GLY A 40 -1.99 -1.91 12.98
N LEU A 41 -3.06 -1.84 13.78
CA LEU A 41 -4.40 -1.49 13.30
C LEU A 41 -4.47 0.00 13.00
N ILE A 42 -5.24 0.32 11.96
CA ILE A 42 -5.75 1.67 11.70
C ILE A 42 -7.26 1.66 11.87
N LYS A 43 -7.86 2.77 12.31
CA LYS A 43 -9.32 2.82 12.60
C LYS A 43 -10.02 3.96 11.88
N SER A 44 -9.49 5.17 11.98
CA SER A 44 -10.16 6.39 11.51
C SER A 44 -9.65 6.78 10.12
N VAL A 45 -10.17 6.12 9.08
CA VAL A 45 -9.84 6.43 7.68
C VAL A 45 -10.87 7.38 7.08
N LYS A 46 -10.43 8.49 6.50
CA LYS A 46 -11.31 9.51 5.90
C LYS A 46 -10.78 10.05 4.59
N GLN A 47 -11.62 10.09 3.57
CA GLN A 47 -11.37 10.85 2.36
C GLN A 47 -11.83 12.30 2.56
N ILE A 48 -10.92 13.26 2.39
CA ILE A 48 -11.22 14.69 2.47
C ILE A 48 -10.63 15.36 1.22
N GLY A 49 -11.49 15.75 0.29
CA GLY A 49 -11.05 16.29 -1.00
C GLY A 49 -10.15 15.29 -1.74
N PRO A 50 -8.98 15.72 -2.27
CA PRO A 50 -8.06 14.86 -3.03
C PRO A 50 -7.03 14.14 -2.12
N CYS A 51 -7.34 13.99 -0.83
CA CYS A 51 -6.47 13.39 0.17
C CYS A 51 -7.21 12.30 0.94
N ILE A 52 -6.49 11.24 1.29
CA ILE A 52 -6.93 10.24 2.27
C ILE A 52 -6.14 10.42 3.56
N HIS A 53 -6.83 10.23 4.68
CA HIS A 53 -6.29 10.43 6.02
C HIS A 53 -6.48 9.20 6.89
N VAL A 54 -5.48 8.89 7.71
CA VAL A 54 -5.64 8.08 8.93
C VAL A 54 -5.53 9.05 10.10
N LEU A 55 -6.52 9.08 10.99
CA LEU A 55 -6.64 10.05 12.09
C LEU A 55 -6.77 9.34 13.45
N ASP A 56 -5.89 8.37 13.70
CA ASP A 56 -5.84 7.67 14.97
C ASP A 56 -5.04 8.46 16.01
N GLU A 57 -5.20 8.09 17.28
CA GLU A 57 -4.56 8.79 18.40
C GLU A 57 -3.02 8.77 18.28
N THR A 58 -2.46 7.59 17.99
CA THR A 58 -1.02 7.33 17.94
C THR A 58 -0.45 7.27 16.51
N PHE A 59 -1.30 7.35 15.49
CA PHE A 59 -0.88 7.35 14.09
C PHE A 59 -1.74 8.29 13.24
N ARG A 60 -1.08 9.27 12.62
CA ARG A 60 -1.71 10.19 11.68
C ARG A 60 -1.02 10.12 10.33
N LEU A 61 -1.79 9.84 9.29
CA LEU A 61 -1.35 9.83 7.89
C LEU A 61 -2.13 10.87 7.12
N HIS A 62 -1.43 11.65 6.30
CA HIS A 62 -2.03 12.58 5.34
C HIS A 62 -1.44 12.27 3.97
N LEU A 63 -2.22 11.60 3.13
CA LEU A 63 -1.77 11.15 1.82
C LEU A 63 -2.53 11.90 0.71
N ARG A 64 -1.78 12.66 -0.09
CA ARG A 64 -2.28 13.36 -1.27
C ARG A 64 -2.41 12.35 -2.43
N THR A 65 -3.56 11.68 -2.53
CA THR A 65 -3.75 10.60 -3.50
C THR A 65 -3.64 11.06 -4.95
N HIS A 66 -3.98 12.32 -5.24
CA HIS A 66 -3.80 12.93 -6.56
C HIS A 66 -2.33 13.08 -7.01
N GLN A 67 -1.35 12.91 -6.12
CA GLN A 67 0.07 12.91 -6.48
C GLN A 67 0.61 11.51 -6.82
N ILE A 68 -0.20 10.47 -6.64
CA ILE A 68 0.15 9.09 -7.01
C ILE A 68 0.04 8.98 -8.54
N ARG A 69 1.16 8.66 -9.18
CA ARG A 69 1.25 8.44 -10.62
C ARG A 69 1.03 6.97 -10.98
N GLU A 70 1.58 6.07 -10.17
CA GLU A 70 1.49 4.61 -10.36
C GLU A 70 1.35 3.92 -9.01
N VAL A 71 0.63 2.80 -9.01
CA VAL A 71 0.55 1.88 -7.88
C VAL A 71 0.88 0.48 -8.37
N TRP A 72 1.77 -0.20 -7.66
CA TRP A 72 2.23 -1.54 -7.99
C TRP A 72 1.95 -2.49 -6.83
N ALA A 73 1.47 -3.69 -7.13
CA ALA A 73 1.63 -4.82 -6.23
C ALA A 73 2.93 -5.54 -6.59
N VAL A 74 3.75 -5.86 -5.58
CA VAL A 74 5.07 -6.46 -5.76
C VAL A 74 5.23 -7.66 -4.84
N ARG A 75 5.49 -8.83 -5.42
CA ARG A 75 5.89 -10.05 -4.69
C ARG A 75 7.41 -10.10 -4.59
N LYS A 76 7.91 -9.97 -3.37
CA LYS A 76 9.33 -10.07 -3.01
C LYS A 76 9.62 -11.48 -2.50
N PRO A 77 10.42 -12.29 -3.21
CA PRO A 77 10.75 -13.64 -2.77
C PRO A 77 11.37 -13.65 -1.36
N THR A 78 11.02 -14.65 -0.57
CA THR A 78 11.67 -15.01 0.68
C THR A 78 12.11 -16.47 0.62
N ASN A 79 12.88 -16.94 1.61
CA ASN A 79 13.42 -18.32 1.58
C ASN A 79 12.31 -19.38 1.40
N ASP A 80 11.13 -19.17 1.99
CA ASP A 80 10.05 -20.18 2.01
C ASP A 80 8.76 -19.74 1.29
N SER A 81 8.69 -18.51 0.75
CA SER A 81 7.48 -17.96 0.09
C SER A 81 7.79 -16.61 -0.60
N HIS A 82 6.87 -15.65 -0.55
CA HIS A 82 7.07 -14.25 -0.88
C HIS A 82 6.33 -13.35 0.11
N VAL A 83 6.70 -12.08 0.11
CA VAL A 83 5.99 -11.00 0.79
C VAL A 83 5.47 -10.05 -0.27
N THR A 84 4.21 -9.65 -0.14
CA THR A 84 3.51 -8.79 -1.06
C THR A 84 3.47 -7.37 -0.50
N SER A 85 3.98 -6.39 -1.25
CA SER A 85 3.77 -4.97 -0.98
C SER A 85 2.82 -4.33 -1.96
N LEU A 86 2.11 -3.32 -1.49
CA LEU A 86 1.56 -2.26 -2.34
C LEU A 86 2.51 -1.07 -2.31
N GLU A 87 2.93 -0.57 -3.47
CA GLU A 87 3.92 0.51 -3.60
C GLU A 87 3.38 1.61 -4.50
N ALA A 88 3.28 2.83 -3.97
CA ALA A 88 2.79 3.98 -4.73
C ALA A 88 3.95 4.93 -5.06
N TYR A 89 4.02 5.36 -6.32
CA TYR A 89 5.07 6.22 -6.84
C TYR A 89 4.51 7.55 -7.33
N GLY A 90 5.27 8.62 -7.12
CA GLY A 90 5.00 9.94 -7.69
C GLY A 90 5.47 10.04 -9.15
N SER A 91 5.17 11.17 -9.79
CA SER A 91 5.60 11.45 -11.17
C SER A 91 7.12 11.59 -11.33
N ASP A 92 7.85 11.79 -10.22
CA ASP A 92 9.31 11.82 -10.19
C ASP A 92 9.94 10.42 -10.00
N GLY A 93 9.12 9.36 -10.05
CA GLY A 93 9.55 7.97 -9.86
C GLY A 93 9.93 7.63 -8.42
N LYS A 94 9.74 8.54 -7.46
CA LYS A 94 10.03 8.27 -6.05
C LYS A 94 8.83 7.64 -5.36
N ILE A 95 9.14 6.82 -4.36
CA ILE A 95 8.14 6.16 -3.54
C ILE A 95 7.46 7.17 -2.62
N ILE A 96 6.13 7.15 -2.61
CA ILE A 96 5.30 7.95 -1.71
C ILE A 96 4.98 7.15 -0.44
N ILE A 97 4.60 5.89 -0.61
CA ILE A 97 4.16 5.01 0.47
C ILE A 97 4.31 3.54 0.05
N GLN A 98 4.67 2.69 1.02
CA GLN A 98 4.57 1.24 0.89
C GLN A 98 3.67 0.68 1.99
N LEU A 99 2.79 -0.26 1.61
CA LEU A 99 1.91 -0.97 2.53
C LEU A 99 2.20 -2.47 2.50
N PHE A 100 2.15 -3.10 3.67
CA PHE A 100 2.27 -4.54 3.88
C PHE A 100 1.25 -5.00 4.92
N GLY A 101 0.98 -6.30 4.99
CA GLY A 101 0.35 -6.91 6.16
C GLY A 101 1.33 -6.94 7.32
N ALA A 102 0.86 -6.65 8.54
CA ALA A 102 1.70 -6.72 9.73
C ALA A 102 2.18 -8.14 9.99
N ARG A 103 3.49 -8.29 10.20
CA ARG A 103 4.16 -9.55 10.51
C ARG A 103 5.41 -9.30 11.34
N LYS A 104 5.89 -10.31 12.07
CA LYS A 104 7.22 -10.24 12.69
C LYS A 104 8.30 -10.71 11.73
N GLU A 105 9.55 -10.37 12.05
CA GLU A 105 10.71 -10.91 11.33
C GLU A 105 10.72 -12.45 11.41
N GLY A 106 11.05 -13.11 10.30
CA GLY A 106 11.01 -14.56 10.17
C GLY A 106 9.61 -15.16 9.96
N GLU A 107 8.53 -14.40 10.14
CA GLU A 107 7.16 -14.88 9.88
C GLU A 107 6.74 -14.68 8.42
N ARG A 108 5.89 -15.58 7.93
CA ARG A 108 5.21 -15.44 6.64
C ARG A 108 4.26 -14.24 6.68
N GLU A 109 3.97 -13.67 5.51
CA GLU A 109 2.91 -12.66 5.44
C GLU A 109 1.56 -13.29 5.78
N ARG A 110 0.64 -12.45 6.27
CA ARG A 110 -0.69 -12.89 6.62
C ARG A 110 -1.50 -13.24 5.37
N ASP A 111 -2.28 -14.32 5.44
CA ASP A 111 -3.09 -14.77 4.30
C ASP A 111 -4.21 -13.77 3.96
N ASP A 112 -4.79 -13.10 4.96
CA ASP A 112 -5.79 -12.05 4.77
C ASP A 112 -5.23 -10.85 3.99
N TRP A 113 -4.02 -10.40 4.31
CA TRP A 113 -3.29 -9.39 3.54
C TRP A 113 -3.00 -9.85 2.11
N ARG A 114 -2.49 -11.08 1.93
CA ARG A 114 -2.19 -11.63 0.61
C ARG A 114 -3.44 -11.64 -0.26
N VAL A 115 -4.56 -12.14 0.27
CA VAL A 115 -5.85 -12.15 -0.44
C VAL A 115 -6.28 -10.74 -0.81
N LEU A 116 -6.19 -9.77 0.11
CA LEU A 116 -6.52 -8.38 -0.19
C LEU A 116 -5.64 -7.83 -1.32
N ALA A 117 -4.32 -7.92 -1.20
CA ALA A 117 -3.37 -7.32 -2.13
C ALA A 117 -3.42 -7.95 -3.52
N GLU A 118 -3.62 -9.26 -3.62
CA GLU A 118 -3.65 -9.98 -4.90
C GLU A 118 -4.95 -9.81 -5.70
N ASN A 119 -6.06 -9.46 -5.03
CA ASN A 119 -7.35 -9.27 -5.67
C ASN A 119 -7.68 -7.79 -5.97
N LEU A 120 -6.71 -6.88 -5.80
CA LEU A 120 -6.89 -5.48 -6.18
C LEU A 120 -7.09 -5.34 -7.69
N PRO A 121 -7.96 -4.40 -8.13
CA PRO A 121 -8.15 -4.13 -9.56
C PRO A 121 -6.84 -3.77 -10.25
N ARG A 122 -6.50 -4.51 -11.30
CA ARG A 122 -5.34 -4.22 -12.15
C ARG A 122 -5.61 -3.01 -13.02
N PHE A 123 -4.56 -2.23 -13.29
CA PHE A 123 -4.68 -1.16 -14.27
C PHE A 123 -4.94 -1.79 -15.66
N PRO A 124 -5.87 -1.27 -16.47
CA PRO A 124 -6.21 -1.88 -17.75
C PRO A 124 -4.99 -1.89 -18.70
N ASP A 125 -4.62 -3.07 -19.21
CA ASP A 125 -3.51 -3.26 -20.16
C ASP A 125 -3.64 -2.39 -21.43
N SER A 126 -4.85 -1.94 -21.78
CA SER A 126 -5.12 -1.11 -22.96
C SER A 126 -4.43 0.25 -22.95
N TYR A 127 -3.96 0.73 -21.79
CA TYR A 127 -3.24 1.99 -21.66
C TYR A 127 -1.71 1.85 -21.75
N MET A 128 -1.18 0.61 -21.68
CA MET A 128 0.26 0.35 -21.76
C MET A 128 0.78 0.20 -23.21
N ARG A 129 -0.08 0.30 -24.23
CA ARG A 129 0.29 0.26 -25.66
C ARG A 129 0.38 1.64 -26.33
N LYS A 130 0.92 2.63 -25.63
CA LYS A 130 1.32 3.90 -26.26
C LYS A 130 2.69 4.31 -25.74
N ASP A 131 3.69 3.59 -26.20
CA ASP A 131 5.06 4.07 -26.42
C ASP A 131 5.56 3.47 -27.74
#